data_AF-A0A2E4YDA3-F1
#
_entry.id   AF-A0A2E4YDA3-F1
#
_cell.length_a   1.000
_cell.length_b   1.000
_cell.length_c   1.000
_cell.angle_alpha   90.00
_cell.angle_beta   90.00
_cell.angle_gamma   90.00
#
_symmetry.space_group_name_H-M   'P 1'
#
loop_
_entity.id
_entity.type
_entity.pdbx_description
1 polymer ?
#
loop_
_entity_poly.entity_id
_entity_poly.type
_entity_poly.pdbx_seq_one_letter_code
_entity_poly.pdbx_strand_id
1 'polypeptide(L)'
;MRIVEQKYSLSEEDLVHLQGSIVLTKMLKQRLVVEFENNPNIEEIDFSGARGFYLIKSLGHKIYQFWFEDPKDYDDFRANILAYKMSSTISDDK
;
A
#
# COMPACT_ATOMS: atom_id res chain seq x y z
N MET A 1 2.06 -5.19 24.93
CA MET A 1 3.05 -5.72 23.97
C MET A 1 2.31 -6.59 22.97
N ARG A 2 2.41 -6.30 21.67
CA ARG A 2 1.80 -7.09 20.59
C ARG A 2 2.91 -7.53 19.64
N ILE A 3 2.89 -8.80 19.23
CA ILE A 3 3.76 -9.32 18.17
C ILE A 3 2.94 -9.28 16.88
N VAL A 4 3.53 -8.74 15.81
CA VAL A 4 2.88 -8.62 14.50
C VAL A 4 3.83 -9.21 13.45
N GLU A 5 3.41 -10.30 12.82
CA GLU A 5 4.13 -10.87 11.68
C GLU A 5 4.09 -9.91 10.49
N GLN A 6 5.25 -9.60 9.93
CA GLN A 6 5.36 -8.67 8.79
C GLN A 6 5.09 -9.36 7.44
N LYS A 7 5.28 -10.69 7.35
CA LYS A 7 5.07 -11.50 6.14
C LYS A 7 5.72 -10.90 4.89
N TYR A 8 4.92 -10.32 3.99
CA TYR A 8 5.37 -9.71 2.73
C TYR A 8 5.63 -8.20 2.85
N SER A 9 5.40 -7.60 4.01
CA SER A 9 5.69 -6.19 4.27
C SER A 9 7.19 -5.97 4.34
N LEU A 10 7.68 -5.01 3.56
CA LEU A 10 9.06 -4.56 3.55
C LEU A 10 9.21 -3.27 4.35
N SER A 11 10.39 -3.10 4.94
CA SER A 11 10.91 -1.84 5.47
C SER A 11 11.73 -1.08 4.42
N GLU A 12 12.10 0.17 4.73
CA GLU A 12 13.03 0.92 3.86
C GLU A 12 14.44 0.31 3.81
N GLU A 13 14.88 -0.36 4.89
CA GLU A 13 16.18 -1.05 4.94
C GLU A 13 16.19 -2.27 3.99
N ASP A 14 15.09 -3.01 3.92
CA ASP A 14 14.95 -4.12 2.98
C ASP A 14 15.09 -3.66 1.52
N LEU A 15 14.63 -2.46 1.18
CA LEU A 15 14.82 -1.91 -0.17
C LEU A 15 16.30 -1.68 -0.51
N VAL A 16 17.12 -1.32 0.48
CA VAL A 16 18.57 -1.17 0.28
C VAL A 16 19.18 -2.53 -0.06
N HIS A 17 18.76 -3.59 0.62
CA HIS A 17 19.21 -4.95 0.34
C HIS A 17 18.71 -5.49 -1.01
N LEU A 18 17.56 -5.01 -1.50
CA LEU A 18 17.00 -5.37 -2.80
C LEU A 18 17.56 -4.56 -3.98
N GLN A 19 18.55 -3.69 -3.78
CA GLN A 19 19.13 -2.90 -4.86
C GLN A 19 19.67 -3.78 -6.00
N GLY A 20 19.33 -3.41 -7.24
CA GLY A 20 19.68 -4.16 -8.44
C GLY A 20 18.86 -5.44 -8.68
N SER A 21 17.93 -5.78 -7.79
CA SER A 21 17.09 -6.96 -7.95
C SER A 21 15.94 -6.74 -8.94
N ILE A 22 15.46 -7.84 -9.52
CA ILE A 22 14.24 -7.84 -10.33
C ILE A 22 13.00 -7.50 -9.49
N VAL A 23 12.99 -7.85 -8.20
CA VAL A 23 11.91 -7.53 -7.25
C VAL A 23 11.76 -6.02 -7.13
N LEU A 24 12.86 -5.31 -6.81
CA LEU A 24 12.83 -3.85 -6.71
C LEU A 24 12.45 -3.20 -8.05
N THR A 25 12.93 -3.74 -9.16
CA THR A 25 12.57 -3.26 -10.51
C THR A 25 11.07 -3.38 -10.80
N LYS A 26 10.42 -4.46 -10.36
CA LYS A 26 8.96 -4.63 -10.44
C LYS A 26 8.26 -3.61 -9.54
N MET A 27 8.64 -3.53 -8.27
CA MET A 27 8.03 -2.62 -7.29
C MET A 27 8.12 -1.15 -7.70
N LEU A 28 9.25 -0.73 -8.29
CA LEU A 28 9.42 0.64 -8.82
C LEU A 28 8.40 1.02 -9.90
N LYS A 29 7.92 0.04 -10.67
CA LYS A 29 6.91 0.24 -11.73
C LYS A 29 5.48 0.15 -11.22
N GLN A 30 5.27 -0.51 -10.09
CA GLN A 30 3.96 -0.88 -9.54
C GLN A 30 3.75 -0.16 -8.21
N ARG A 31 3.75 1.17 -8.27
CA ARG A 31 3.54 2.03 -7.10
C ARG A 31 2.48 3.07 -7.38
N LEU A 32 1.77 3.47 -6.34
CA LEU A 32 0.73 4.48 -6.42
C LEU A 32 0.80 5.38 -5.18
N VAL A 33 0.42 6.64 -5.37
CA VAL A 33 0.28 7.62 -4.30
C VAL A 33 -1.21 7.78 -4.02
N VAL A 34 -1.61 7.66 -2.76
CA VAL A 34 -2.95 7.94 -2.28
C VAL A 34 -2.88 9.08 -1.29
N GLU A 35 -3.71 10.09 -1.54
CA GLU A 35 -4.04 11.12 -0.57
C GLU A 35 -5.40 10.78 0.04
N PHE A 36 -5.46 10.71 1.37
CA PHE A 36 -6.69 10.45 2.09
C PHE A 36 -7.29 11.75 2.61
N GLU A 37 -8.62 11.88 2.54
CA GLU A 37 -9.33 13.06 3.07
C GLU A 37 -9.18 13.17 4.59
N ASN A 38 -9.19 12.03 5.29
CA ASN A 38 -9.01 11.91 6.74
C ASN A 38 -7.72 11.15 7.06
N ASN A 39 -7.22 11.27 8.29
CA ASN A 39 -6.04 10.50 8.72
C ASN A 39 -6.39 9.00 8.70
N PRO A 40 -5.85 8.20 7.77
CA PRO A 40 -6.17 6.79 7.71
C PRO A 40 -5.47 6.05 8.85
N ASN A 41 -6.11 5.02 9.41
CA ASN A 41 -5.40 4.06 10.24
C ASN A 41 -4.72 3.02 9.32
N ILE A 42 -3.49 3.30 8.93
CA ILE A 42 -2.72 2.44 8.00
C ILE A 42 -2.52 1.03 8.56
N GLU A 43 -2.39 0.90 9.89
CA GLU A 43 -2.19 -0.40 10.56
C GLU A 43 -3.41 -1.32 10.46
N GLU A 44 -4.59 -0.76 10.17
CA GLU A 44 -5.84 -1.52 9.98
C GLU A 44 -6.10 -1.90 8.53
N ILE A 45 -5.28 -1.46 7.58
CA ILE A 45 -5.43 -1.85 6.19
C ILE A 45 -5.03 -3.33 6.07
N ASP A 46 -5.98 -4.15 5.63
CA ASP A 46 -5.76 -5.59 5.47
C ASP A 46 -4.97 -5.90 4.20
N PHE A 47 -3.74 -6.37 4.38
CA PHE A 47 -2.87 -6.90 3.32
C PHE A 47 -2.68 -8.42 3.42
N SER A 48 -3.54 -9.13 4.16
CA SER A 48 -3.44 -10.59 4.31
C SER A 48 -3.57 -11.38 3.00
N GLY A 49 -4.19 -10.77 1.99
CA GLY A 49 -4.32 -11.32 0.64
C GLY A 49 -3.15 -11.00 -0.31
N ALA A 50 -2.12 -10.29 0.14
CA ALA A 50 -0.95 -9.98 -0.69
C ALA A 50 -0.22 -11.26 -1.13
N ARG A 51 0.20 -11.29 -2.40
CA ARG A 51 0.91 -12.42 -3.02
C ARG A 51 2.41 -12.19 -3.10
N GLY A 52 2.82 -10.95 -3.29
CA GLY A 52 4.23 -10.53 -3.37
C GLY A 52 4.59 -9.49 -2.31
N PHE A 53 5.86 -9.08 -2.32
CA PHE A 53 6.32 -8.03 -1.40
C PHE A 53 5.58 -6.71 -1.58
N TYR A 54 5.37 -5.98 -0.50
CA TYR A 54 4.81 -4.64 -0.52
C TYR A 54 5.49 -3.70 0.46
N LEU A 55 5.45 -2.40 0.15
CA LEU A 55 5.92 -1.34 1.04
C LEU A 55 4.86 -0.24 1.12
N ILE A 56 4.63 0.26 2.33
CA ILE A 56 3.81 1.44 2.59
C ILE A 56 4.73 2.52 3.13
N LYS A 57 4.82 3.64 2.41
CA LYS A 57 5.66 4.77 2.78
C LYS A 57 4.80 6.01 3.03
N SER A 58 4.90 6.59 4.21
CA SER A 58 4.30 7.90 4.48
C SER A 58 5.09 8.99 3.72
N LEU A 59 4.36 9.86 3.01
CA LEU A 59 4.89 11.09 2.42
C LEU A 59 4.50 12.33 3.23
N GLY A 60 3.83 12.14 4.38
CA GLY A 60 3.30 13.22 5.22
C GLY A 60 1.88 13.65 4.85
N HIS A 61 1.22 14.39 5.74
CA HIS A 61 -0.08 15.04 5.49
C HIS A 61 -1.16 14.14 4.84
N LYS A 62 -1.36 12.92 5.36
CA LYS A 62 -2.33 11.94 4.83
C LYS A 62 -2.01 11.39 3.43
N ILE A 63 -0.78 11.61 2.95
CA ILE A 63 -0.31 11.09 1.68
C ILE A 63 0.57 9.87 1.93
N TYR A 64 0.26 8.77 1.26
CA TYR A 64 0.99 7.53 1.36
C TYR A 64 1.32 7.00 -0.03
N GLN A 65 2.50 6.40 -0.16
CA GLN A 65 2.92 5.68 -1.34
C GLN A 65 2.88 4.18 -1.04
N PHE A 66 2.17 3.43 -1.88
CA PHE A 66 2.05 1.98 -1.81
C PHE A 66 2.81 1.36 -2.97
N TRP A 67 3.64 0.37 -2.69
CA TRP A 67 4.48 -0.33 -3.66
C TRP A 67 4.16 -1.81 -3.62
N PHE A 68 4.11 -2.47 -4.77
CA PHE A 68 3.77 -3.88 -4.88
C PHE A 68 4.72 -4.62 -5.81
N GLU A 69 5.16 -5.81 -5.43
CA GLU A 69 5.93 -6.68 -6.30
C GLU A 69 5.03 -7.37 -7.33
N ASP A 70 3.85 -7.83 -6.90
CA ASP A 70 2.90 -8.50 -7.77
C ASP A 70 1.96 -7.48 -8.43
N PRO A 71 1.81 -7.48 -9.77
CA PRO A 71 0.94 -6.54 -10.47
C PRO A 71 -0.53 -6.69 -10.08
N LYS A 72 -0.96 -7.89 -9.71
CA LYS A 72 -2.34 -8.12 -9.30
C LYS A 72 -2.59 -7.53 -7.92
N ASP A 73 -1.60 -7.48 -7.01
CA ASP A 73 -1.75 -6.83 -5.70
C ASP A 73 -1.97 -5.32 -5.89
N TYR A 74 -1.26 -4.72 -6.84
CA TYR A 74 -1.48 -3.34 -7.26
C TYR A 74 -2.90 -3.12 -7.80
N ASP A 75 -3.37 -3.96 -8.71
CA ASP A 75 -4.69 -3.82 -9.34
C ASP A 75 -5.82 -4.00 -8.32
N ASP A 76 -5.74 -5.03 -7.48
CA ASP A 76 -6.71 -5.31 -6.42
C ASP A 76 -6.77 -4.15 -5.42
N PHE A 77 -5.62 -3.64 -4.96
CA PHE A 77 -5.55 -2.49 -4.07
C PHE A 77 -6.13 -1.23 -4.72
N ARG A 78 -5.78 -0.96 -5.97
CA ARG A 78 -6.29 0.21 -6.70
C ARG A 78 -7.80 0.15 -6.86
N ALA A 79 -8.37 -1.00 -7.19
CA ALA A 79 -9.82 -1.19 -7.27
C ALA A 79 -10.50 -0.92 -5.91
N ASN A 80 -9.93 -1.44 -4.82
CA ASN A 80 -10.46 -1.25 -3.48
C ASN A 80 -10.45 0.22 -3.03
N ILE A 81 -9.36 0.95 -3.27
CA ILE A 81 -9.28 2.38 -2.94
C ILE A 81 -10.27 3.22 -3.77
N LEU A 82 -10.46 2.89 -5.05
CA LEU A 82 -11.46 3.55 -5.88
C LEU A 82 -12.88 3.29 -5.38
N ALA A 83 -13.20 2.05 -5.01
CA ALA A 83 -14.48 1.69 -4.42
C ALA A 83 -14.73 2.44 -3.09
N TYR A 84 -13.71 2.50 -2.23
CA TYR A 84 -13.76 3.27 -0.98
C TYR A 84 -14.07 4.75 -1.25
N LYS A 85 -13.33 5.39 -2.16
CA LYS A 85 -13.57 6.79 -2.54
C LYS A 85 -15.00 7.02 -3.03
N MET A 86 -15.52 6.16 -3.90
CA MET A 86 -16.89 6.27 -4.39
C MET A 86 -17.93 6.13 -3.26
N SER A 87 -17.69 5.20 -2.31
CA SER A 87 -18.60 5.02 -1.17
C SER A 87 -18.60 6.21 -0.21
N SER A 88 -17.45 6.86 0.00
CA SER A 88 -17.36 8.09 0.80
C SER A 88 -18.14 9.22 0.16
N THR A 89 -17.99 9.43 -1.16
CA THR A 89 -18.72 10.50 -1.88
C THR A 89 -20.24 10.31 -1.85
N ILE A 90 -20.74 9.07 -1.90
CA ILE A 90 -22.20 8.79 -1.84
C ILE A 90 -22.78 9.05 -0.44
N SER A 91 -21.94 8.97 0.60
CA SER A 91 -22.37 9.13 2.00
C SER A 91 -22.56 10.60 2.40
N ASP A 92 -21.87 11.52 1.72
CA ASP A 92 -21.93 12.96 2.00
C ASP A 92 -23.14 13.68 1.34
N ASP A 93 -23.88 12.99 0.47
CA ASP A 93 -25.06 13.51 -0.26
C ASP A 93 -26.41 13.23 0.47
N LYS A 94 -26.41 12.91 1.77
CA LYS A 94 -27.62 12.68 2.59
C LYS A 94 -27.65 13.55 3.84
#